data_AF-A0A940XN82-F1
#
_entry.id   AF-A0A940XN82-F1
#
_cell.length_a   1.000
_cell.length_b   1.000
_cell.length_c   1.000
_cell.angle_alpha   90.00
_cell.angle_beta   90.00
_cell.angle_gamma   90.00
#
_symmetry.space_group_name_H-M   'P 1'
#
loop_
_entity.id
_entity.type
_entity.pdbx_description
1 polymer ?
#
loop_
_entity_poly.entity_id
_entity_poly.type
_entity_poly.pdbx_seq_one_letter_code
_entity_poly.pdbx_strand_id
1 'polypeptide(L)'
;MDELVQWLGAQLDADEQVARAADAELSAVFTRIGSFDPEMAADERHIMMHRPARVLREIDAKRQLVKLHGRAVLRAGGGAQHFDTETVCRSCEPNLQFPELSWPCTTLRLLALPYADRSGYREEWRP
;
A
#
# COMPACT_ATOMS: atom_id res chain seq x y z
N MET A 1 0.50 18.54 -0.59
CA MET A 1 -0.12 17.21 -0.75
C MET A 1 0.65 16.22 0.10
N ASP A 2 0.03 15.14 0.54
CA ASP A 2 0.73 14.16 1.39
C ASP A 2 1.68 13.30 0.56
N GLU A 3 2.98 13.59 0.62
CA GLU A 3 3.99 13.03 -0.29
C GLU A 3 4.03 11.50 -0.22
N LEU A 4 3.86 10.91 0.97
CA LEU A 4 3.77 9.45 1.12
C LEU A 4 2.58 8.87 0.37
N VAL A 5 1.36 9.42 0.57
CA VAL A 5 0.16 8.93 -0.13
C VAL A 5 0.27 9.10 -1.63
N GLN A 6 0.85 10.19 -2.12
CA GLN A 6 1.07 10.40 -3.54
C GLN A 6 2.04 9.38 -4.12
N TRP A 7 3.18 9.17 -3.45
CA TRP A 7 4.19 8.22 -3.88
C TRP A 7 3.68 6.79 -3.82
N LEU A 8 2.99 6.39 -2.74
CA LEU A 8 2.38 5.07 -2.60
C LEU A 8 1.33 4.81 -3.69
N GLY A 9 0.53 5.83 -4.05
CA GLY A 9 -0.39 5.75 -5.19
C GLY A 9 0.34 5.42 -6.49
N ALA A 10 1.44 6.12 -6.78
CA ALA A 10 2.24 5.84 -7.97
C ALA A 10 2.85 4.43 -7.99
N GLN A 11 3.25 3.88 -6.82
CA GLN A 11 3.74 2.50 -6.73
C GLN A 11 2.64 1.48 -7.03
N LEU A 12 1.43 1.71 -6.48
CA LEU A 12 0.27 0.85 -6.76
C LEU A 12 -0.15 0.91 -8.23
N ASP A 13 -0.05 2.07 -8.88
CA ASP A 13 -0.32 2.23 -10.30
C ASP A 13 0.71 1.46 -11.16
N ALA A 14 1.99 1.53 -10.79
CA ALA A 14 3.06 0.79 -11.47
C ALA A 14 2.86 -0.73 -11.34
N ASP A 15 2.55 -1.22 -10.13
CA ASP A 15 2.28 -2.63 -9.88
C ASP A 15 1.04 -3.12 -10.65
N GLU A 16 -0.01 -2.28 -10.72
CA GLU A 16 -1.21 -2.58 -11.51
C GLU A 16 -0.89 -2.72 -12.99
N GLN A 17 -0.08 -1.81 -13.55
CA GLN A 17 0.33 -1.88 -14.95
C GLN A 17 1.09 -3.18 -15.24
N VAL A 18 2.04 -3.57 -14.38
CA VAL A 18 2.76 -4.83 -14.49
C VAL A 18 1.80 -6.02 -14.41
N ALA A 19 0.89 -6.02 -13.43
CA ALA A 19 -0.09 -7.10 -13.28
C ALA A 19 -1.04 -7.20 -14.48
N ARG A 20 -1.50 -6.08 -15.06
CA ARG A 20 -2.38 -6.09 -16.25
C ARG A 20 -1.65 -6.52 -17.52
N ALA A 21 -0.37 -6.20 -17.64
CA ALA A 21 0.44 -6.59 -18.79
C ALA A 21 0.85 -8.07 -18.75
N ALA A 22 0.82 -8.70 -17.57
CA ALA A 22 1.13 -10.11 -17.44
C ALA A 22 0.09 -10.99 -18.14
N ASP A 23 0.55 -11.73 -19.14
CA ASP A 23 -0.28 -12.62 -19.94
C ASP A 23 -0.79 -13.79 -19.10
N ALA A 24 -2.09 -14.06 -19.17
CA ALA A 24 -2.70 -15.22 -18.54
C ALA A 24 -2.15 -16.54 -19.14
N GLU A 25 -1.69 -16.53 -20.40
CA GLU A 25 -1.16 -17.71 -21.08
C GLU A 25 0.28 -18.06 -20.67
N LEU A 26 1.10 -17.11 -20.19
CA LEU A 26 2.43 -17.39 -19.63
C LEU A 26 2.33 -18.29 -18.38
N SER A 27 1.22 -18.20 -17.64
CA SER A 27 0.91 -19.12 -16.54
C SER A 27 0.78 -20.58 -17.00
N ALA A 28 0.39 -20.81 -18.27
CA ALA A 28 0.28 -22.13 -18.88
C ALA A 28 1.63 -22.69 -19.38
N VAL A 29 2.66 -21.85 -19.54
CA VAL A 29 4.01 -22.30 -19.90
C VAL A 29 4.61 -23.14 -18.78
N PHE A 30 4.48 -22.69 -17.53
CA PHE A 30 4.96 -23.44 -16.36
C PHE A 30 4.20 -24.75 -16.16
N THR A 31 2.88 -24.77 -16.42
CA THR A 31 2.07 -25.99 -16.25
C THR A 31 2.36 -27.07 -17.31
N ARG A 32 3.00 -26.72 -18.44
CA ARG A 32 3.33 -27.66 -19.53
C ARG A 32 4.68 -28.34 -19.35
N ILE A 33 5.57 -27.76 -18.56
CA ILE A 33 6.86 -28.37 -18.22
C ILE A 33 6.65 -29.09 -16.89
N GLY A 34 6.44 -30.40 -16.92
CA GLY A 34 6.38 -31.19 -15.69
C GLY A 34 7.63 -30.91 -14.86
N SER A 35 7.46 -30.37 -13.65
CA SER A 35 8.59 -30.09 -12.78
C SER A 35 9.19 -31.39 -12.24
N PHE A 36 10.49 -31.59 -12.48
CA PHE A 36 11.22 -32.78 -12.05
C PHE A 36 11.93 -32.60 -10.70
N ASP A 37 12.00 -31.38 -10.18
CA ASP A 37 12.72 -31.01 -8.96
C ASP A 37 11.78 -30.28 -7.94
N PRO A 38 11.81 -30.63 -6.65
CA PRO A 38 11.01 -29.96 -5.61
C PRO A 38 11.20 -28.45 -5.48
N GLU A 39 12.40 -27.91 -5.73
CA GLU A 39 12.68 -26.46 -5.65
C GLU A 39 11.96 -25.73 -6.79
N MET A 40 12.11 -26.20 -8.03
CA MET A 40 11.38 -25.66 -9.18
C MET A 40 9.85 -25.78 -9.01
N ALA A 41 9.36 -26.86 -8.38
CA ALA A 41 7.94 -26.98 -8.05
C ALA A 41 7.48 -25.98 -6.97
N ALA A 42 8.38 -25.55 -6.06
CA ALA A 42 8.07 -24.53 -5.07
C ALA A 42 8.00 -23.14 -5.70
N ASP A 43 8.92 -22.81 -6.61
CA ASP A 43 8.92 -21.56 -7.36
C ASP A 43 7.68 -21.43 -8.25
N GLU A 44 7.31 -22.50 -8.96
CA GLU A 44 6.08 -22.52 -9.75
C GLU A 44 4.85 -22.27 -8.87
N ARG A 45 4.76 -22.93 -7.71
CA ARG A 45 3.68 -22.67 -6.74
C ARG A 45 3.68 -21.22 -6.28
N HIS A 46 4.83 -20.63 -5.99
CA HIS A 46 4.93 -19.23 -5.58
C HIS A 46 4.41 -18.30 -6.68
N ILE A 47 4.90 -18.45 -7.91
CA ILE A 47 4.46 -17.66 -9.08
C ILE A 47 2.94 -17.82 -9.27
N MET A 48 2.43 -19.04 -9.18
CA MET A 48 1.00 -19.33 -9.32
C MET A 48 0.14 -18.74 -8.20
N MET A 49 0.66 -18.64 -6.98
CA MET A 49 -0.04 -17.97 -5.88
C MET A 49 -0.12 -16.46 -6.07
N HIS A 50 0.78 -15.86 -6.83
CA HIS A 50 0.85 -14.42 -7.12
C HIS A 50 0.33 -14.07 -8.54
N ARG A 51 -0.64 -14.84 -9.05
CA ARG A 51 -1.28 -14.56 -10.35
C ARG A 51 -1.81 -13.12 -10.45
N PRO A 52 -1.78 -12.52 -11.65
CA PRO A 52 -2.28 -11.16 -11.91
C PRO A 52 -3.62 -10.84 -11.26
N ALA A 53 -4.60 -11.75 -11.40
CA ALA A 53 -5.94 -11.55 -10.84
C ALA A 53 -5.95 -11.40 -9.31
N ARG A 54 -5.06 -12.07 -8.58
CA ARG A 54 -4.92 -11.91 -7.13
C ARG A 54 -4.23 -10.59 -6.80
N VAL A 55 -3.11 -10.30 -7.47
CA VAL A 55 -2.36 -9.05 -7.27
C VAL A 55 -3.25 -7.83 -7.49
N LEU A 56 -4.10 -7.83 -8.53
CA LEU A 56 -5.06 -6.76 -8.77
C LEU A 56 -6.07 -6.58 -7.62
N ARG A 57 -6.54 -7.66 -6.99
CA ARG A 57 -7.41 -7.59 -5.80
C ARG A 57 -6.68 -7.05 -4.59
N GLU A 58 -5.41 -7.43 -4.41
CA GLU A 58 -4.56 -6.89 -3.33
C GLU A 58 -4.29 -5.39 -3.53
N ILE A 59 -4.03 -4.94 -4.76
CA ILE A 59 -3.88 -3.52 -5.09
C ILE A 59 -5.17 -2.76 -4.80
N ASP A 60 -6.33 -3.28 -5.20
CA ASP A 60 -7.62 -2.65 -4.90
C ASP A 60 -7.83 -2.50 -3.39
N ALA A 61 -7.58 -3.55 -2.62
CA ALA A 61 -7.65 -3.50 -1.16
C ALA A 61 -6.69 -2.45 -0.56
N LYS A 62 -5.44 -2.37 -1.04
CA LYS A 62 -4.47 -1.36 -0.61
C LYS A 62 -4.94 0.06 -0.95
N ARG A 63 -5.54 0.30 -2.11
CA ARG A 63 -6.13 1.60 -2.47
C ARG A 63 -7.29 1.98 -1.55
N GLN A 64 -8.13 1.02 -1.19
CA GLN A 64 -9.20 1.24 -0.22
C GLN A 64 -8.64 1.62 1.16
N LEU A 65 -7.57 0.97 1.62
CA LEU A 65 -6.88 1.34 2.86
C LEU A 65 -6.27 2.75 2.80
N VAL A 66 -5.60 3.11 1.70
CA VAL A 66 -5.05 4.46 1.52
C VAL A 66 -6.15 5.52 1.55
N LYS A 67 -7.30 5.25 0.92
CA LYS A 67 -8.46 6.15 0.95
C LYS A 67 -9.07 6.28 2.35
N LEU A 68 -9.16 5.17 3.08
CA LEU A 68 -9.67 5.14 4.45
C LEU A 68 -8.78 5.96 5.37
N HIS A 69 -7.47 5.72 5.33
CA HIS A 69 -6.45 6.45 6.09
C HIS A 69 -6.12 7.81 5.47
N GLY A 70 -7.14 8.61 5.17
CA GLY A 70 -6.98 9.94 4.58
C GLY A 70 -6.61 11.02 5.60
N ARG A 71 -6.01 12.10 5.10
CA ARG A 71 -5.62 13.27 5.89
C ARG A 71 -6.86 13.99 6.45
N ALA A 72 -6.82 14.35 7.72
CA ALA A 72 -7.77 15.25 8.37
C ALA A 72 -7.01 16.37 9.10
N VAL A 73 -7.67 17.50 9.33
CA VAL A 73 -7.15 18.59 10.15
C VAL A 73 -8.07 18.72 11.35
N LEU A 74 -7.52 18.50 12.55
CA LEU A 74 -8.24 18.77 13.79
C LEU A 74 -8.40 20.26 13.94
N ARG A 75 -9.58 20.65 14.42
CA ARG A 75 -9.94 22.04 14.68
C ARG A 75 -10.37 22.18 16.13
N ALA A 76 -9.84 23.19 16.80
CA ALA A 76 -10.25 23.58 18.13
C ALA A 76 -11.00 24.92 18.08
N GLY A 77 -11.72 25.22 19.16
CA GLY A 77 -12.55 26.41 19.29
C GLY A 77 -14.03 26.10 19.51
N GLY A 78 -14.85 27.14 19.59
CA GLY A 78 -16.29 27.06 19.82
C GLY A 78 -17.00 28.36 19.45
N GLY A 79 -18.27 28.27 19.02
CA GLY A 79 -19.01 29.43 18.52
C GLY A 79 -18.56 29.85 17.12
N ALA A 80 -18.25 31.13 16.91
CA ALA A 80 -17.85 31.67 15.60
C ALA A 80 -16.35 31.48 15.26
N GLN A 81 -15.54 30.96 16.19
CA GLN A 81 -14.08 30.88 16.03
C GLN A 81 -13.60 29.43 16.08
N HIS A 82 -13.02 28.98 14.97
CA HIS A 82 -12.41 27.67 14.81
C HIS A 82 -11.00 27.91 14.28
N PHE A 83 -10.01 27.21 14.82
CA PHE A 83 -8.64 27.24 14.32
C PHE A 83 -8.09 25.83 14.14
N ASP A 84 -7.26 25.64 13.11
CA ASP A 84 -6.61 24.36 12.82
C ASP A 84 -5.52 24.10 13.87
N THR A 85 -5.47 22.88 14.43
CA THR A 85 -4.52 22.52 15.50
C THR A 85 -3.50 21.50 15.06
N GLU A 86 -3.93 20.43 14.39
CA GLU A 86 -3.06 19.30 14.08
C GLU A 86 -3.53 18.57 12.82
N THR A 87 -2.57 18.03 12.05
CA THR A 87 -2.87 17.13 10.94
C THR A 87 -2.86 15.69 11.43
N VAL A 88 -3.96 14.97 11.21
CA VAL A 88 -4.18 13.62 11.74
C VAL A 88 -4.68 12.67 10.66
N CYS A 89 -4.69 11.37 10.96
CA CYS A 89 -5.40 10.38 10.16
C CYS A 89 -6.90 10.39 10.50
N ARG A 90 -7.76 10.38 9.49
CA ARG A 90 -9.23 10.37 9.66
C ARG A 90 -9.76 9.10 10.34
N SER A 91 -9.11 7.96 10.11
CA SER A 91 -9.62 6.64 10.50
C SER A 91 -8.92 6.02 11.70
N CYS A 92 -7.78 6.57 12.13
CA CYS A 92 -7.20 6.17 13.41
C CYS A 92 -8.03 6.79 14.55
N GLU A 93 -8.24 6.05 15.64
CA GLU A 93 -8.92 6.56 16.84
C GLU A 93 -8.26 7.86 17.33
N PRO A 94 -9.03 8.81 17.91
CA PRO A 94 -8.65 10.21 17.99
C PRO A 94 -7.35 10.43 18.78
N ASN A 95 -6.42 11.09 18.07
CA ASN A 95 -5.03 11.44 18.35
C ASN A 95 -4.66 12.09 19.70
N LEU A 96 -5.55 12.20 20.69
CA LEU A 96 -5.21 12.88 21.96
C LEU A 96 -4.56 11.95 23.01
N GLN A 97 -4.70 10.63 22.88
CA GLN A 97 -4.10 9.66 23.80
C GLN A 97 -2.77 9.08 23.32
N PHE A 98 -2.45 9.19 22.02
CA PHE A 98 -1.27 8.57 21.41
C PHE A 98 -0.56 9.55 20.44
N PRO A 99 0.33 10.43 20.94
CA PRO A 99 1.06 11.40 20.11
C PRO A 99 1.99 10.75 19.06
N GLU A 100 2.26 9.45 19.17
CA GLU A 100 2.93 8.66 18.12
C GLU A 100 2.13 8.58 16.80
N LEU A 101 0.81 8.84 16.82
CA LEU A 101 -0.09 8.73 15.65
C LEU A 101 -0.14 10.01 14.80
N SER A 102 1.00 10.68 14.63
CA SER A 102 1.14 11.80 13.70
C SER A 102 0.91 11.36 12.25
N TRP A 103 0.37 12.27 11.44
CA TRP A 103 0.25 12.04 10.00
C TRP A 103 1.63 12.07 9.32
N PRO A 104 1.96 11.14 8.40
CA PRO A 104 1.17 9.97 7.98
C PRO A 104 1.22 8.85 9.02
N CYS A 105 0.07 8.21 9.28
CA CYS A 105 -0.06 7.18 10.30
C CYS A 105 0.73 5.90 9.96
N THR A 106 1.05 5.11 10.99
CA THR A 106 1.80 3.84 10.88
C THR A 106 1.23 2.87 9.84
N THR A 107 -0.09 2.80 9.65
CA THR A 107 -0.69 1.96 8.61
C THR A 107 -0.21 2.32 7.20
N LEU A 108 -0.13 3.61 6.87
CA LEU A 108 0.35 4.06 5.55
C LEU A 108 1.85 3.78 5.40
N ARG A 109 2.63 3.97 6.47
CA ARG A 109 4.07 3.64 6.52
C ARG A 109 4.32 2.14 6.29
N LEU A 110 3.52 1.28 6.93
CA LEU A 110 3.58 -0.17 6.73
C LEU A 110 3.18 -0.58 5.31
N LEU A 111 2.21 0.10 4.69
CA LEU A 111 1.87 -0.15 3.28
C LEU A 111 2.99 0.25 2.31
N ALA A 112 3.84 1.19 2.69
CA ALA A 112 5.01 1.60 1.91
C ALA A 112 6.23 0.70 2.09
N LEU A 113 6.31 -0.05 3.20
CA LEU A 113 7.45 -0.90 3.53
C LEU A 113 7.85 -1.93 2.44
N PRO A 114 6.91 -2.60 1.73
CA PRO A 114 7.25 -3.50 0.62
C PRO A 114 7.95 -2.81 -0.56
N TYR A 115 7.96 -1.48 -0.60
CA TYR A 115 8.54 -0.67 -1.65
C TYR A 115 9.82 0.06 -1.19
N ALA A 116 10.40 -0.33 -0.04
CA ALA A 116 11.56 0.36 0.54
C ALA A 116 12.81 0.34 -0.34
N ASP A 117 12.90 -0.61 -1.28
CA ASP A 117 13.95 -0.75 -2.29
C ASP A 117 13.70 0.10 -3.54
N ARG A 118 12.52 0.71 -3.68
CA ARG A 118 12.17 1.51 -4.87
C ARG A 118 12.68 2.94 -4.77
N SER A 119 13.07 3.49 -5.92
CA SER A 119 13.47 4.89 -6.03
C SER A 119 12.38 5.84 -5.54
N GLY A 120 12.78 6.82 -4.72
CA GLY A 120 11.87 7.81 -4.15
C GLY A 120 11.24 7.40 -2.83
N TYR A 121 11.45 6.17 -2.35
CA TYR A 121 11.20 5.84 -0.95
C TYR A 121 12.10 6.70 -0.05
N ARG A 122 11.55 7.18 1.08
CA ARG A 122 12.28 7.98 2.07
C ARG A 122 12.36 7.22 3.39
N GLU A 123 13.52 7.24 4.04
CA GLU A 123 13.73 6.59 5.34
C GLU A 123 12.78 7.12 6.42
N GLU A 124 12.36 8.39 6.33
CA GLU A 124 11.36 8.99 7.24
C GLU A 124 9.98 8.31 7.19
N TRP A 125 9.69 7.56 6.12
CA TRP A 125 8.45 6.77 5.97
C TRP A 125 8.56 5.39 6.59
N ARG A 126 9.74 4.97 7.05
CA ARG A 126 9.91 3.70 7.75
C ARG A 126 9.19 3.76 9.10
N PRO A 127 8.36 2.75 9.44
CA PRO A 127 7.70 2.69 10.75
C PRO A 127 8.68 2.69 11.92
#